data_AF-A0A6L7WRX4-F1
#
_entry.id   AF-A0A6L7WRX4-F1
#
_cell.length_a   1.000
_cell.length_b   1.000
_cell.length_c   1.000
_cell.angle_alpha   90.00
_cell.angle_beta   90.00
_cell.angle_gamma   90.00
#
_symmetry.space_group_name_H-M   'P 1'
#
loop_
_entity.id
_entity.type
_entity.pdbx_description
1 polymer ?
#
loop_
_entity_poly.entity_id
_entity_poly.type
_entity_poly.pdbx_seq_one_letter_code
_entity_poly.pdbx_strand_id
1 'polypeptide(L)'
;MDRLGLTDAGRDEDGADRLAPTRAGLAHSMLRLGATIEETEDRWRAAPALVGSVRIGPVRPGAAVLALTASETGSARPLVVVQRYGAGRSMILAGRATWRWRMQLPADDRTYERFWGQAARWLTAGAVDSIAVTTRGGDAAGDSLRVDVSVRDDEFRSVDGAAARVSVRGPAGEPRLEEAPAVARGAGDYGVSTPPLSAGVHRIDVAVSRDGEALGSRRDWVLVGGADPELEDPWLNADLLR
;
A
#
# COMPACT_ATOMS: atom_id res chain seq x y z
N MET A 1 -5.76 38.52 31.62
CA MET A 1 -6.04 37.09 31.41
C MET A 1 -7.17 37.02 30.40
N ASP A 2 -6.81 37.24 29.13
CA ASP A 2 -7.76 37.55 28.05
C ASP A 2 -7.97 36.30 27.19
N ARG A 3 -9.24 35.88 27.05
CA ARG A 3 -9.60 34.61 26.40
C ARG A 3 -9.63 34.80 24.89
N LEU A 4 -8.64 34.16 24.24
CA LEU A 4 -8.69 33.52 22.92
C LEU A 4 -9.81 33.98 21.97
N GLY A 5 -9.45 34.86 21.04
CA GLY A 5 -10.19 35.07 19.81
C GLY A 5 -10.10 33.81 18.95
N LEU A 6 -11.16 32.99 18.96
CA LEU A 6 -11.44 32.12 17.82
C LEU A 6 -11.95 33.02 16.69
N THR A 7 -11.09 33.23 15.72
CA THR A 7 -11.43 33.84 14.45
C THR A 7 -12.43 32.92 13.73
N ASP A 8 -13.56 33.50 13.35
CA ASP A 8 -14.60 32.91 12.50
C ASP A 8 -13.97 32.31 11.23
N ALA A 9 -13.79 30.99 11.22
CA ALA A 9 -13.38 30.26 10.02
C ALA A 9 -14.56 30.33 9.05
N GLY A 10 -14.35 31.09 7.97
CA GLY A 10 -15.39 31.56 7.07
C GLY A 10 -16.46 30.54 6.70
N ARG A 11 -17.70 31.03 6.67
CA ARG A 11 -18.87 30.38 6.08
C ARG A 11 -18.49 29.66 4.78
N ASP A 12 -18.54 28.33 4.83
CA ASP A 12 -18.55 27.47 3.66
C ASP A 12 -19.70 27.91 2.75
N GLU A 13 -19.40 28.31 1.51
CA GLU A 13 -20.44 28.47 0.51
C GLU A 13 -21.02 27.08 0.22
N ASP A 14 -22.30 26.91 0.52
CA ASP A 14 -23.12 25.71 0.24
C ASP A 14 -23.26 25.50 -1.29
N GLY A 15 -22.15 25.26 -1.97
CA GLY A 15 -22.08 24.87 -3.37
C GLY A 15 -22.44 23.40 -3.53
N ALA A 16 -23.32 23.10 -4.48
CA ALA A 16 -23.64 21.74 -4.88
C ALA A 16 -22.41 21.09 -5.56
N ASP A 17 -21.52 20.49 -4.77
CA ASP A 17 -20.30 19.85 -5.28
C ASP A 17 -20.62 18.42 -5.74
N ARG A 18 -20.89 18.23 -7.04
CA ARG A 18 -21.00 16.89 -7.63
C ARG A 18 -19.62 16.26 -7.80
N LEU A 19 -19.56 14.94 -7.74
CA LEU A 19 -18.34 14.17 -8.00
C LEU A 19 -18.16 13.99 -9.51
N ALA A 20 -17.07 14.51 -10.07
CA ALA A 20 -16.64 14.26 -11.44
C ALA A 20 -15.38 13.39 -11.44
N PRO A 21 -15.44 12.14 -11.95
CA PRO A 21 -14.25 11.30 -12.07
C PRO A 21 -13.19 11.94 -12.97
N THR A 22 -11.92 11.78 -12.62
CA THR A 22 -10.80 12.04 -13.54
C THR A 22 -10.57 10.82 -14.44
N ARG A 23 -9.68 10.94 -15.44
CA ARG A 23 -9.22 9.77 -16.21
C ARG A 23 -8.68 8.65 -15.31
N ALA A 24 -7.89 9.01 -14.29
CA ALA A 24 -7.39 8.05 -13.31
C ALA A 24 -8.53 7.44 -12.49
N GLY A 25 -9.53 8.25 -12.13
CA GLY A 25 -10.75 7.81 -11.47
C GLY A 25 -11.54 6.77 -12.24
N LEU A 26 -11.75 6.98 -13.55
CA LEU A 26 -12.50 6.06 -14.41
C LEU A 26 -11.78 4.71 -14.60
N ALA A 27 -10.45 4.70 -14.54
CA ALA A 27 -9.66 3.47 -14.53
C ALA A 27 -9.63 2.81 -13.14
N HIS A 28 -9.96 3.54 -12.07
CA HIS A 28 -9.82 3.06 -10.70
C HIS A 28 -11.06 2.31 -10.22
N SER A 29 -10.85 1.13 -9.63
CA SER A 29 -11.93 0.24 -9.18
C SER A 29 -12.85 0.82 -8.08
N MET A 30 -12.50 1.96 -7.49
CA MET A 30 -13.31 2.65 -6.45
C MET A 30 -14.43 3.50 -7.02
N LEU A 31 -14.26 4.01 -8.25
CA LEU A 31 -15.29 4.82 -8.88
C LEU A 31 -16.09 4.03 -9.91
N ARG A 32 -15.84 2.73 -10.09
CA ARG A 32 -16.52 1.93 -11.10
C ARG A 32 -17.94 1.59 -10.67
N LEU A 33 -18.91 2.34 -11.17
CA LEU A 33 -20.33 2.13 -10.87
C LEU A 33 -21.06 1.27 -11.90
N GLY A 34 -20.59 1.23 -13.15
CA GLY A 34 -21.16 0.46 -14.26
C GLY A 34 -20.25 -0.67 -14.77
N ALA A 35 -20.70 -1.37 -15.82
CA ALA A 35 -19.90 -2.33 -16.56
C ALA A 35 -18.92 -1.64 -17.52
N THR A 36 -19.28 -0.46 -18.03
CA THR A 36 -18.42 0.36 -18.90
C THR A 36 -17.99 1.66 -18.24
N ILE A 37 -17.05 2.36 -18.88
CA ILE A 37 -16.61 3.70 -18.47
C ILE A 37 -17.77 4.69 -18.64
N GLU A 38 -18.48 4.61 -19.75
CA GLU A 38 -19.61 5.49 -20.08
C GLU A 38 -20.73 5.35 -19.05
N GLU A 39 -21.12 4.11 -18.71
CA GLU A 39 -22.12 3.87 -17.67
C GLU A 39 -21.68 4.38 -16.30
N THR A 40 -20.38 4.30 -16.01
CA THR A 40 -19.82 4.81 -14.76
C THR A 40 -19.91 6.33 -14.71
N GLU A 41 -19.55 7.01 -15.80
CA GLU A 41 -19.67 8.45 -15.90
C GLU A 41 -21.12 8.92 -15.78
N ASP A 42 -22.06 8.27 -16.49
CA ASP A 42 -23.48 8.60 -16.43
C ASP A 42 -24.03 8.51 -15.00
N ARG A 43 -23.65 7.46 -14.27
CA ARG A 43 -24.06 7.29 -12.87
C ARG A 43 -23.49 8.39 -11.97
N TRP A 44 -22.23 8.78 -12.16
CA TRP A 44 -21.65 9.90 -11.40
C TRP A 44 -22.26 11.25 -11.77
N ARG A 45 -22.62 11.47 -13.04
CA ARG A 45 -23.39 12.66 -13.48
C ARG A 45 -24.77 12.72 -12.83
N ALA A 46 -25.45 11.58 -12.69
CA ALA A 46 -26.77 11.47 -12.09
C ALA A 46 -26.74 11.49 -10.55
N ALA A 47 -25.57 11.25 -9.93
CA ALA A 47 -25.44 11.20 -8.48
C ALA A 47 -25.78 12.56 -7.84
N PRO A 48 -26.53 12.58 -6.72
CA PRO A 48 -26.81 13.79 -5.97
C PRO A 48 -25.52 14.53 -5.60
N ALA A 49 -25.56 15.86 -5.66
CA ALA A 49 -24.46 16.70 -5.20
C ALA A 49 -24.22 16.53 -3.70
N LEU A 50 -22.96 16.69 -3.31
CA LEU A 50 -22.54 16.68 -1.90
C LEU A 50 -22.83 18.03 -1.25
N VAL A 51 -22.93 18.02 0.09
CA VAL A 51 -23.16 19.25 0.89
C VAL A 51 -21.83 19.96 1.09
N GLY A 52 -21.29 20.46 -0.02
CA GLY A 52 -19.98 21.08 -0.11
C GLY A 52 -18.80 20.09 -0.02
N SER A 53 -17.61 20.67 -0.18
CA SER A 53 -16.31 20.01 -0.06
C SER A 53 -15.37 20.81 0.81
N VAL A 54 -14.57 20.12 1.61
CA VAL A 54 -13.50 20.73 2.40
C VAL A 54 -12.32 21.02 1.49
N ARG A 55 -11.73 22.21 1.62
CA ARG A 55 -10.48 22.53 0.91
C ARG A 55 -9.34 21.69 1.49
N ILE A 56 -8.71 20.90 0.65
CA ILE A 56 -7.50 20.16 1.00
C ILE A 56 -6.27 20.87 0.47
N GLY A 57 -5.12 20.66 1.13
CA GLY A 57 -3.84 21.21 0.70
C GLY A 57 -3.37 20.66 -0.66
N PRO A 58 -2.19 21.09 -1.13
CA PRO A 58 -1.65 20.62 -2.40
C PRO A 58 -1.52 19.09 -2.42
N VAL A 59 -1.85 18.49 -3.57
CA VAL A 59 -1.74 17.05 -3.79
C VAL A 59 -0.27 16.64 -3.73
N ARG A 60 0.06 15.68 -2.86
CA ARG A 60 1.43 15.21 -2.67
C ARG A 60 1.92 14.43 -3.91
N PRO A 61 3.23 14.44 -4.21
CA PRO A 61 3.81 13.50 -5.16
C PRO A 61 3.45 12.04 -4.81
N GLY A 62 3.06 11.25 -5.81
CA GLY A 62 2.62 9.86 -5.63
C GLY A 62 1.16 9.69 -5.19
N ALA A 63 0.40 10.77 -5.00
CA ALA A 63 -1.05 10.70 -4.84
C ALA A 63 -1.76 10.83 -6.20
N ALA A 64 -2.84 10.07 -6.37
CA ALA A 64 -3.71 10.13 -7.53
C ALA A 64 -5.03 10.82 -7.16
N VAL A 65 -5.42 11.81 -7.96
CA VAL A 65 -6.74 12.45 -7.85
C VAL A 65 -7.72 11.63 -8.66
N LEU A 66 -8.62 10.90 -7.99
CA LEU A 66 -9.62 10.07 -8.65
C LEU A 66 -10.87 10.86 -9.04
N ALA A 67 -11.24 11.88 -8.26
CA ALA A 67 -12.36 12.73 -8.60
C ALA A 67 -12.13 14.18 -8.21
N LEU A 68 -12.75 15.07 -8.98
CA LEU A 68 -12.81 16.50 -8.76
C LEU A 68 -14.26 16.91 -8.44
N THR A 69 -14.44 18.11 -7.89
CA THR A 69 -15.75 18.77 -7.88
C THR A 69 -16.13 19.17 -9.29
N ALA A 70 -17.34 18.80 -9.74
CA ALA A 70 -17.96 19.38 -10.91
C ALA A 70 -18.49 20.76 -10.50
N SER A 71 -17.75 21.81 -10.80
CA SER A 71 -18.17 23.18 -10.47
C SER A 71 -18.69 23.88 -11.71
N GLU A 72 -19.87 24.50 -11.60
CA GLU A 72 -20.42 25.39 -12.64
C GLU A 72 -19.95 26.85 -12.47
N THR A 73 -19.45 27.22 -11.28
CA THR A 73 -19.19 28.62 -10.88
C THR A 73 -17.80 28.88 -10.30
N GLY A 74 -16.93 27.86 -10.19
CA GLY A 74 -15.60 27.97 -9.60
C GLY A 74 -14.60 26.94 -10.14
N SER A 75 -13.37 26.96 -9.62
CA SER A 75 -12.34 25.99 -10.02
C SER A 75 -12.64 24.59 -9.48
N ALA A 76 -12.48 23.58 -10.33
CA ALA A 76 -12.55 22.17 -9.94
C ALA A 76 -11.53 21.88 -8.82
N ARG A 77 -11.98 21.26 -7.74
CA ARG A 77 -11.16 20.94 -6.56
C ARG A 77 -11.05 19.42 -6.38
N PRO A 78 -9.93 18.89 -5.87
CA PRO A 78 -9.82 17.47 -5.53
C PRO A 78 -10.90 17.03 -4.53
N LEU A 79 -11.64 15.99 -4.87
CA LEU A 79 -12.74 15.46 -4.07
C LEU A 79 -12.44 14.06 -3.54
N VAL A 80 -11.85 13.20 -4.38
CA VAL A 80 -11.35 11.88 -3.98
C VAL A 80 -9.89 11.80 -4.37
N VAL A 81 -9.02 11.67 -3.38
CA VAL A 81 -7.57 11.54 -3.56
C VAL A 81 -7.10 10.30 -2.85
N VAL A 82 -6.22 9.55 -3.51
CA VAL A 82 -5.72 8.28 -2.99
C VAL A 82 -4.21 8.25 -3.08
N GLN A 83 -3.57 7.58 -2.14
CA GLN A 83 -2.14 7.44 -2.14
C GLN A 83 -1.76 6.09 -1.54
N ARG A 84 -0.71 5.46 -2.08
CA ARG A 84 0.02 4.41 -1.36
C ARG A 84 1.02 5.10 -0.45
N TYR A 85 0.96 4.84 0.85
CA TYR A 85 1.84 5.47 1.84
C TYR A 85 2.35 4.41 2.83
N GLY A 86 3.66 4.19 2.84
CA GLY A 86 4.27 3.07 3.55
C GLY A 86 3.73 1.73 3.02
N ALA A 87 3.40 0.81 3.94
CA ALA A 87 2.80 -0.49 3.64
C ALA A 87 1.27 -0.44 3.40
N GLY A 88 0.68 0.75 3.41
CA GLY A 88 -0.77 0.95 3.40
C GLY A 88 -1.29 1.77 2.23
N ARG A 89 -2.61 1.85 2.17
CA ARG A 89 -3.35 2.72 1.26
C ARG A 89 -4.09 3.76 2.07
N SER A 90 -4.03 5.01 1.62
CA SER A 90 -4.77 6.11 2.21
C SER A 90 -5.71 6.72 1.17
N MET A 91 -6.85 7.20 1.66
CA MET A 91 -7.84 7.90 0.87
C MET A 91 -8.30 9.14 1.61
N ILE A 92 -8.42 10.25 0.90
CA ILE A 92 -9.13 11.44 1.31
C ILE A 92 -10.39 11.55 0.47
N LEU A 93 -11.54 11.60 1.14
CA LEU A 93 -12.81 12.02 0.56
C LEU A 93 -13.12 13.40 1.15
N ALA A 94 -12.95 14.45 0.36
CA ALA A 94 -13.13 15.82 0.80
C ALA A 94 -14.60 16.28 0.80
N GLY A 95 -15.49 15.50 0.19
CA GLY A 95 -16.91 15.80 0.09
C GLY A 95 -17.72 15.35 1.30
N ARG A 96 -18.75 16.11 1.65
CA ARG A 96 -19.60 15.85 2.82
C ARG A 96 -20.94 15.21 2.41
N ALA A 97 -21.56 14.48 3.34
CA ALA A 97 -22.92 13.96 3.19
C ALA A 97 -23.13 12.97 2.03
N THR A 98 -22.20 12.02 1.81
CA THR A 98 -22.37 10.93 0.82
C THR A 98 -23.60 10.06 1.08
N TRP A 99 -24.15 10.05 2.30
CA TRP A 99 -25.42 9.40 2.62
C TRP A 99 -26.59 9.86 1.72
N ARG A 100 -26.50 11.06 1.11
CA ARG A 100 -27.49 11.55 0.15
C ARG A 100 -27.59 10.65 -1.08
N TRP A 101 -26.51 10.00 -1.49
CA TRP A 101 -26.57 9.00 -2.57
C TRP A 101 -27.44 7.81 -2.20
N ARG A 102 -27.57 7.47 -0.91
CA ARG A 102 -28.50 6.43 -0.45
C ARG A 102 -29.93 6.93 -0.27
N MET A 103 -30.11 8.20 0.10
CA MET A 103 -31.42 8.76 0.46
C MET A 103 -32.14 9.47 -0.68
N GLN A 104 -31.43 9.93 -1.70
CA GLN A 104 -31.99 10.74 -2.79
C GLN A 104 -31.98 10.04 -4.16
N LEU A 105 -31.37 8.85 -4.24
CA LEU A 105 -31.50 7.97 -5.40
C LEU A 105 -32.61 6.94 -5.16
N PRO A 106 -33.13 6.30 -6.22
CA PRO A 106 -34.08 5.18 -6.10
C PRO A 106 -33.61 4.10 -5.12
N ALA A 107 -34.54 3.41 -4.45
CA ALA A 107 -34.22 2.46 -3.38
C ALA A 107 -33.36 1.27 -3.84
N ASP A 108 -33.45 0.90 -5.11
CA ASP A 108 -32.68 -0.14 -5.79
C ASP A 108 -31.33 0.35 -6.32
N ASP A 109 -31.06 1.66 -6.29
CA ASP A 109 -29.76 2.21 -6.62
C ASP A 109 -28.71 1.81 -5.57
N ARG A 110 -27.54 1.39 -6.07
CA ARG A 110 -26.43 0.86 -5.25
C ARG A 110 -25.19 1.73 -5.32
N THR A 111 -25.29 2.99 -5.75
CA THR A 111 -24.15 3.90 -5.91
C THR A 111 -23.40 4.06 -4.60
N TYR A 112 -24.13 4.31 -3.51
CA TYR A 112 -23.54 4.43 -2.17
C TYR A 112 -22.81 3.16 -1.73
N GLU A 113 -23.48 2.01 -1.81
CA GLU A 113 -22.91 0.72 -1.39
C GLU A 113 -21.75 0.25 -2.28
N ARG A 114 -21.83 0.51 -3.59
CA ARG A 114 -20.75 0.18 -4.53
C ARG A 114 -19.53 1.03 -4.23
N PHE A 115 -19.69 2.36 -4.11
CA PHE A 115 -18.59 3.25 -3.79
C PHE A 115 -17.92 2.86 -2.47
N TRP A 116 -18.68 2.77 -1.37
CA TRP A 116 -18.09 2.45 -0.06
C TRP A 116 -17.59 1.01 0.03
N GLY A 117 -18.27 0.05 -0.60
CA GLY A 117 -17.80 -1.34 -0.66
C GLY A 117 -16.50 -1.49 -1.46
N GLN A 118 -16.36 -0.76 -2.56
CA GLN A 118 -15.12 -0.72 -3.34
C GLN A 118 -14.01 0.03 -2.60
N ALA A 119 -14.33 1.15 -1.94
CA ALA A 119 -13.39 1.91 -1.14
C ALA A 119 -12.86 1.08 0.04
N ALA A 120 -13.75 0.41 0.77
CA ALA A 120 -13.35 -0.48 1.86
C ALA A 120 -12.46 -1.62 1.33
N ARG A 121 -12.86 -2.32 0.26
CA ARG A 121 -12.03 -3.37 -0.36
C ARG A 121 -10.66 -2.85 -0.81
N TRP A 122 -10.61 -1.64 -1.37
CA TRP A 122 -9.34 -1.07 -1.82
C TRP A 122 -8.45 -0.66 -0.65
N LEU A 123 -9.02 -0.10 0.43
CA LEU A 123 -8.28 0.28 1.64
C LEU A 123 -7.81 -0.92 2.48
N THR A 124 -8.58 -2.01 2.50
CA THR A 124 -8.23 -3.22 3.27
C THR A 124 -7.38 -4.22 2.51
N ALA A 125 -7.46 -4.24 1.18
CA ALA A 125 -6.43 -4.89 0.39
C ALA A 125 -5.14 -4.11 0.64
N GLY A 126 -4.19 -4.72 1.35
CA GLY A 126 -2.85 -4.16 1.48
C GLY A 126 -2.34 -3.70 0.11
N ALA A 127 -1.52 -2.65 0.07
CA ALA A 127 -0.70 -2.49 -1.11
C ALA A 127 0.15 -3.76 -1.17
N VAL A 128 -0.14 -4.68 -2.11
CA VAL A 128 0.84 -5.74 -2.38
C VAL A 128 2.08 -4.98 -2.78
N ASP A 129 3.12 -5.14 -1.98
CA ASP A 129 4.37 -4.47 -2.26
C ASP A 129 4.78 -4.90 -3.67
N SER A 130 5.19 -3.93 -4.49
CA SER A 130 5.89 -4.21 -5.76
C SER A 130 7.16 -5.03 -5.52
N ILE A 131 7.61 -5.13 -4.26
CA ILE A 131 8.73 -5.94 -3.80
C ILE A 131 8.29 -6.74 -2.58
N ALA A 132 8.04 -8.04 -2.73
CA ALA A 132 7.79 -8.97 -1.63
C ALA A 132 9.10 -9.63 -1.19
N VAL A 133 9.27 -9.84 0.12
CA VAL A 133 10.42 -10.52 0.70
C VAL A 133 9.90 -11.67 1.55
N THR A 134 10.43 -12.87 1.34
CA THR A 134 10.18 -14.04 2.18
C THR A 134 11.49 -14.68 2.57
N THR A 135 11.57 -15.24 3.77
CA THR A 135 12.76 -15.90 4.29
C THR A 135 12.50 -17.37 4.56
N ARG A 136 13.53 -18.21 4.40
CA ARG A 136 13.51 -19.65 4.72
C ARG A 136 14.83 -20.06 5.38
N GLY A 137 14.76 -20.97 6.35
CA GLY A 137 15.89 -21.38 7.19
C GLY A 137 16.20 -20.36 8.29
N GLY A 138 17.34 -20.52 8.95
CA GLY A 138 17.69 -19.74 10.14
C GLY A 138 17.10 -20.32 11.43
N ASP A 139 16.73 -21.59 11.44
CA ASP A 139 16.05 -22.23 12.58
C ASP A 139 16.99 -22.30 13.78
N ALA A 140 18.25 -22.69 13.54
CA ALA A 140 19.33 -22.73 14.52
C ALA A 140 20.36 -21.60 14.30
N ALA A 141 21.12 -21.31 15.36
CA ALA A 141 22.28 -20.43 15.26
C ALA A 141 23.35 -21.06 14.36
N GLY A 142 23.92 -20.28 13.44
CA GLY A 142 24.86 -20.79 12.43
C GLY A 142 24.20 -21.27 11.14
N ASP A 143 22.87 -21.28 11.06
CA ASP A 143 22.18 -21.57 9.81
C ASP A 143 22.31 -20.43 8.80
N SER A 144 22.31 -20.81 7.53
CA SER A 144 22.20 -19.86 6.42
C SER A 144 20.73 -19.51 6.20
N LEU A 145 20.46 -18.23 5.98
CA LEU A 145 19.13 -17.74 5.65
C LEU A 145 18.97 -17.60 4.13
N ARG A 146 17.92 -18.18 3.57
CA ARG A 146 17.53 -17.89 2.19
C ARG A 146 16.56 -16.71 2.18
N VAL A 147 16.89 -15.67 1.43
CA VAL A 147 16.02 -14.53 1.16
C VAL A 147 15.53 -14.63 -0.27
N ASP A 148 14.22 -14.73 -0.44
CA ASP A 148 13.54 -14.72 -1.73
C ASP A 148 12.82 -13.39 -1.92
N VAL A 149 12.98 -12.79 -3.09
CA VAL A 149 12.46 -11.46 -3.45
C VAL A 149 11.58 -11.59 -4.69
N SER A 150 10.32 -11.17 -4.61
CA SER A 150 9.41 -11.11 -5.75
C SER A 150 9.13 -9.67 -6.14
N VAL A 151 9.31 -9.33 -7.41
CA VAL A 151 9.12 -7.99 -7.97
C VAL A 151 7.93 -7.97 -8.92
N ARG A 152 6.95 -7.11 -8.63
CA ARG A 152 5.69 -6.97 -9.36
C ARG A 152 5.41 -5.51 -9.72
N ASP A 153 4.77 -5.27 -10.87
CA ASP A 153 4.32 -3.93 -11.29
C ASP A 153 2.99 -3.53 -10.62
N ASP A 154 2.48 -2.35 -10.97
CA ASP A 154 1.21 -1.83 -10.42
C ASP A 154 -0.02 -2.66 -10.82
N GLU A 155 0.10 -3.45 -11.88
CA GLU A 155 -0.87 -4.45 -12.34
C GLU A 155 -0.58 -5.86 -11.80
N PHE A 156 0.36 -6.00 -10.84
CA PHE A 156 0.75 -7.26 -10.18
C PHE A 156 1.40 -8.30 -11.11
N ARG A 157 1.88 -7.87 -12.28
CA ARG A 157 2.64 -8.73 -13.20
C ARG A 157 4.10 -8.77 -12.80
N SER A 158 4.75 -9.89 -13.07
CA SER A 158 6.19 -10.05 -12.90
C SER A 158 7.00 -8.98 -13.61
N VAL A 159 7.95 -8.37 -12.90
CA VAL A 159 8.92 -7.46 -13.50
C VAL A 159 10.21 -8.22 -13.82
N ASP A 160 10.37 -8.53 -15.10
CA ASP A 160 11.58 -9.16 -15.62
C ASP A 160 12.73 -8.16 -15.77
N GLY A 161 13.96 -8.66 -15.60
CA GLY A 161 15.18 -7.86 -15.76
C GLY A 161 15.45 -6.86 -14.63
N ALA A 162 14.80 -7.00 -13.47
CA ALA A 162 15.14 -6.23 -12.30
C ALA A 162 16.42 -6.77 -11.64
N ALA A 163 17.22 -5.88 -11.06
CA ALA A 163 18.34 -6.21 -10.21
C ALA A 163 17.96 -5.96 -8.75
N ALA A 164 17.85 -7.03 -7.97
CA ALA A 164 17.61 -6.99 -6.53
C ALA A 164 18.92 -7.16 -5.77
N ARG A 165 19.20 -6.25 -4.83
CA ARG A 165 20.32 -6.33 -3.89
C ARG A 165 19.79 -6.47 -2.48
N VAL A 166 20.31 -7.44 -1.75
CA VAL A 166 19.91 -7.75 -0.37
C VAL A 166 21.09 -7.47 0.55
N SER A 167 20.83 -6.82 1.67
CA SER A 167 21.79 -6.71 2.77
C SER A 167 21.15 -7.12 4.08
N VAL A 168 21.94 -7.77 4.92
CA VAL A 168 21.49 -8.30 6.21
C VAL A 168 22.31 -7.66 7.31
N ARG A 169 21.63 -7.25 8.38
CA ARG A 169 22.25 -6.62 9.55
C ARG A 169 21.90 -7.45 10.76
N GLY A 170 22.94 -7.91 11.46
CA GLY A 170 22.80 -8.70 12.67
C GLY A 170 22.18 -7.93 13.83
N PRO A 171 21.97 -8.62 14.97
CA PRO A 171 21.55 -8.00 16.22
C PRO A 171 22.51 -6.87 16.62
N ALA A 172 22.01 -5.90 17.39
CA ALA A 172 22.71 -4.65 17.68
C ALA A 172 24.21 -4.85 18.04
N GLY A 173 25.10 -4.36 17.19
CA GLY A 173 26.56 -4.43 17.37
C GLY A 173 27.31 -5.20 16.28
N GLU A 174 26.64 -6.06 15.50
CA GLU A 174 27.29 -6.81 14.42
C GLU A 174 27.47 -6.01 13.13
N PRO A 175 28.59 -6.22 12.40
CA PRO A 175 28.81 -5.60 11.10
C PRO A 175 27.74 -6.03 10.09
N ARG A 176 27.36 -5.09 9.21
CA ARG A 176 26.47 -5.35 8.08
C ARG A 176 27.10 -6.41 7.18
N LEU A 177 26.38 -7.51 6.90
CA LEU A 177 26.76 -8.38 5.79
C LEU A 177 26.54 -7.64 4.47
N GLU A 178 27.55 -7.73 3.60
CA GLU A 178 27.63 -6.97 2.35
C GLU A 178 26.46 -7.24 1.41
N GLU A 179 26.16 -6.24 0.57
CA GLU A 179 25.08 -6.28 -0.41
C GLU A 179 25.32 -7.38 -1.44
N ALA A 180 24.53 -8.44 -1.39
CA ALA A 180 24.60 -9.54 -2.33
C ALA A 180 23.55 -9.38 -3.44
N PRO A 181 23.93 -9.56 -4.73
CA PRO A 181 22.96 -9.61 -5.82
C PRO A 181 22.11 -10.88 -5.68
N ALA A 182 20.80 -10.72 -5.74
CA ALA A 182 19.89 -11.86 -5.81
C ALA A 182 19.84 -12.41 -7.24
N VAL A 183 19.94 -13.73 -7.36
CA VAL A 183 19.95 -14.43 -8.65
C VAL A 183 18.52 -14.66 -9.11
N ALA A 184 18.23 -14.35 -10.38
CA ALA A 184 16.93 -14.62 -10.98
C ALA A 184 16.61 -16.12 -10.98
N ARG A 185 15.39 -16.47 -10.57
CA ARG A 185 14.87 -17.85 -10.53
C ARG A 185 13.62 -18.06 -11.37
N GLY A 186 13.00 -16.98 -11.79
CA GLY A 186 11.80 -16.95 -12.61
C GLY A 186 11.44 -15.51 -12.93
N ALA A 187 10.34 -15.34 -13.68
CA ALA A 187 9.87 -14.02 -14.07
C ALA A 187 9.53 -13.19 -12.82
N GLY A 188 10.31 -12.13 -12.56
CA GLY A 188 10.18 -11.28 -11.38
C GLY A 188 10.51 -11.95 -10.04
N ASP A 189 11.14 -13.13 -10.01
CA ASP A 189 11.51 -13.81 -8.77
C ASP A 189 13.03 -13.99 -8.67
N TYR A 190 13.59 -13.56 -7.54
CA TYR A 190 15.02 -13.53 -7.26
C TYR A 190 15.32 -14.17 -5.91
N GLY A 191 16.52 -14.69 -5.70
CA GLY A 191 16.91 -15.14 -4.37
C GLY A 191 18.39 -15.19 -4.12
N VAL A 192 18.73 -15.12 -2.84
CA VAL A 192 20.09 -15.14 -2.32
C VAL A 192 20.13 -15.92 -1.01
N SER A 193 21.24 -16.59 -0.74
CA SER A 193 21.51 -17.21 0.55
C SER A 193 22.57 -16.39 1.27
N THR A 194 22.32 -16.10 2.54
CA THR A 194 23.32 -15.49 3.41
C THR A 194 24.36 -16.54 3.80
N PRO A 195 25.57 -16.13 4.17
CA PRO A 195 26.42 -16.89 5.09
C PRO A 195 25.67 -17.25 6.39
N PRO A 196 26.17 -18.24 7.15
CA PRO A 196 25.76 -18.52 8.52
C PRO A 196 25.55 -17.26 9.37
N LEU A 197 24.39 -17.15 10.01
CA LEU A 197 24.04 -16.01 10.87
C LEU A 197 24.07 -16.39 12.35
N SER A 198 24.37 -15.42 13.21
CA SER A 198 24.29 -15.59 14.66
C SER A 198 22.83 -15.70 15.13
N ALA A 199 22.62 -16.11 16.38
CA ALA A 199 21.28 -16.09 16.96
C ALA A 199 20.80 -14.65 17.19
N GLY A 200 19.53 -14.38 16.89
CA GLY A 200 18.86 -13.11 17.20
C GLY A 200 18.11 -12.49 16.02
N VAL A 201 17.54 -11.31 16.27
CA VAL A 201 16.73 -10.59 15.28
C VAL A 201 17.64 -9.86 14.30
N HIS A 202 17.57 -10.29 13.04
CA HIS A 202 18.27 -9.70 11.91
C HIS A 202 17.33 -8.77 11.15
N ARG A 203 17.89 -7.67 10.63
CA ARG A 203 17.19 -6.76 9.71
C ARG A 203 17.64 -7.03 8.28
N ILE A 204 16.69 -7.19 7.38
CA ILE A 204 16.91 -7.39 5.96
C ILE A 204 16.52 -6.09 5.23
N ASP A 205 17.41 -5.59 4.39
CA ASP A 205 17.12 -4.47 3.50
C ASP A 205 17.33 -4.91 2.06
N VAL A 206 16.30 -4.71 1.24
CA VAL A 206 16.27 -5.05 -0.17
C VAL A 206 16.12 -3.78 -0.99
N ALA A 207 16.97 -3.60 -1.99
CA ALA A 207 16.87 -2.52 -2.97
C ALA A 207 16.72 -3.14 -4.36
N VAL A 208 15.74 -2.67 -5.14
CA VAL A 208 15.45 -3.17 -6.47
C VAL A 208 15.59 -2.03 -7.48
N SER A 209 16.26 -2.32 -8.58
CA SER A 209 16.45 -1.40 -9.70
C SER A 209 16.19 -2.12 -11.02
N ARG A 210 15.91 -1.39 -12.09
CA ARG A 210 15.80 -1.91 -13.45
C ARG A 210 16.42 -0.89 -14.39
N ASP A 211 17.30 -1.35 -15.28
CA ASP A 211 18.00 -0.47 -16.25
C ASP A 211 18.69 0.74 -15.59
N GLY A 212 19.15 0.58 -14.34
CA GLY A 212 19.78 1.64 -13.54
C GLY A 212 18.82 2.56 -12.78
N GLU A 213 17.51 2.46 -13.00
CA GLU A 213 16.50 3.23 -12.28
C GLU A 213 16.01 2.47 -11.04
N ALA A 214 15.85 3.16 -9.92
CA ALA A 214 15.37 2.56 -8.68
C ALA A 214 13.86 2.25 -8.78
N LEU A 215 13.49 0.97 -8.70
CA LEU A 215 12.09 0.54 -8.66
C LEU A 215 11.52 0.61 -7.23
N GLY A 216 12.36 0.45 -6.22
CA GLY A 216 11.96 0.58 -4.83
C GLY A 216 12.90 -0.12 -3.85
N SER A 217 12.50 -0.09 -2.58
CA SER A 217 13.23 -0.77 -1.51
C SER A 217 12.27 -1.29 -0.45
N ARG A 218 12.65 -2.38 0.23
CA ARG A 218 11.90 -2.98 1.32
C ARG A 218 12.80 -3.29 2.51
N ARG A 219 12.24 -3.18 3.70
CA ARG A 219 12.89 -3.58 4.95
C ARG A 219 12.02 -4.61 5.67
N ASP A 220 12.65 -5.67 6.16
CA ASP A 220 12.01 -6.72 6.93
C ASP A 220 12.88 -7.16 8.11
N TRP A 221 12.32 -7.99 8.99
CA TRP A 221 13.01 -8.56 10.14
C TRP A 221 12.78 -10.06 10.23
N VAL A 222 13.81 -10.78 10.66
CA VAL A 222 13.76 -12.25 10.83
C VAL A 222 14.48 -12.64 12.11
N LEU A 223 13.93 -13.61 12.84
CA LEU A 223 14.61 -14.21 13.99
C LEU A 223 15.39 -15.43 13.51
N VAL A 224 16.68 -15.49 13.86
CA VAL A 224 17.54 -16.66 13.65
C VAL A 224 17.81 -17.34 14.99
N GLY A 225 17.81 -18.67 15.04
CA GLY A 225 18.12 -19.43 16.25
C GLY A 225 17.02 -19.40 17.31
N GLY A 226 15.76 -19.24 16.89
CA GLY A 226 14.58 -19.24 17.77
C GLY A 226 14.01 -20.63 18.04
N ALA A 227 14.44 -21.65 17.27
CA ALA A 227 14.11 -23.05 17.52
C ALA A 227 15.28 -23.69 18.29
N ASP A 228 14.98 -24.24 19.46
CA ASP A 228 15.93 -25.05 20.22
C ASP A 228 15.72 -26.52 19.84
N PRO A 229 16.66 -27.17 19.12
CA PRO A 229 16.51 -28.57 18.72
C PRO A 229 16.28 -29.49 19.92
N GLU A 230 16.77 -29.12 21.11
CA GLU A 230 16.57 -29.89 22.34
C GLU A 230 15.12 -29.86 22.87
N LEU A 231 14.32 -28.87 22.47
CA LEU A 231 12.91 -28.75 22.88
C LEU A 231 11.92 -29.36 21.86
N GLU A 232 12.35 -29.59 20.61
CA GLU A 232 11.51 -30.19 19.58
C GLU A 232 11.57 -31.73 19.57
N ASP A 233 12.66 -32.34 20.07
CA ASP A 233 12.79 -33.79 20.23
C ASP A 233 13.14 -34.16 21.69
N PRO A 234 12.14 -34.33 22.59
CA PRO A 234 12.37 -34.54 24.03
C PRO A 234 12.98 -35.91 24.39
N TRP A 235 13.45 -36.68 23.40
CA TRP A 235 14.07 -37.98 23.61
C TRP A 235 15.56 -37.84 23.88
N LEU A 236 16.04 -38.63 24.84
CA LEU A 236 17.45 -38.65 25.26
C LEU A 236 18.37 -38.99 24.07
N ASN A 237 19.23 -38.05 23.67
CA ASN A 237 20.31 -38.30 22.72
C ASN A 237 21.52 -38.93 23.42
N ALA A 238 21.56 -40.27 23.46
CA ALA A 238 22.59 -41.03 24.16
C ALA A 238 24.01 -40.85 23.58
N ASP A 239 24.15 -40.35 22.35
CA ASP A 239 25.45 -40.18 21.69
C ASP A 239 26.23 -38.95 22.20
N LEU A 240 25.56 -37.99 22.84
CA LEU A 240 26.17 -36.79 23.45
C LEU A 240 26.66 -37.01 24.89
N LEU A 241 26.41 -38.18 25.48
CA LEU A 241 26.75 -38.52 26.87
C LEU A 241 28.04 -39.33 27.01
N ARG A 242 28.96 -39.27 26.03
CA ARG A 242 30.27 -39.95 26.11
C ARG A 242 31.38 -39.04 26.61
#